data_AF-A0A3P8VZW5-F1
#
_entry.id   AF-A0A3P8VZW5-F1
#
_cell.length_a   1.000
_cell.length_b   1.000
_cell.length_c   1.000
_cell.angle_alpha   90.00
_cell.angle_beta   90.00
_cell.angle_gamma   90.00
#
_symmetry.space_group_name_H-M   'P 1'
#
loop_
_entity.id
_entity.type
_entity.pdbx_description
1 polymer ?
#
loop_
_entity_poly.entity_id
_entity_poly.type
_entity_poly.pdbx_seq_one_letter_code
_entity_poly.pdbx_strand_id
1 'polypeptide(L)'
;MSSERMTSSMRIFVSHSSTLLFRWSCRWLTLTLVLLLSEQTHANRVTGGDQVVLQGGSATFPCQLAATTDTITQITWDRMTKENPNGKGFYVIQANNGGYNYKILDNRFTFIGNLKGHNGSLTIANATLMDEGNYTCIFTLYPSGSFQTQMSLEVKVPPVTLVKDDFPVLSEDEALLATCLAFGSKPAAQVEWDTGNPPVRLRATTNSTLHDNGTTTTVCYLFGTPIIEINNHTVQCVITTSALSEKKTIPFSLNVYFSPRYVSITEVSENSFSCKTNANPSANITWTRLGQPLPEVGVRVKNNILQFTTMGPAINGYYRCEASNVHGRELADLLMHVVLERYVSCWILFSILLILNVLVVVLCFKYPKVRQRFADILQGQRDTTTSRRTAQEDEVESL
;
A
#
# COMPACT_ATOMS: atom_id res chain seq x y z
N MET A 1 -125.97 -18.75 28.93
CA MET A 1 -125.58 -20.12 29.31
C MET A 1 -124.45 -20.56 28.40
N SER A 2 -123.21 -20.34 28.80
CA SER A 2 -122.04 -21.03 28.26
C SER A 2 -120.90 -20.86 29.25
N SER A 3 -120.35 -22.01 29.64
CA SER A 3 -119.21 -22.20 30.51
C SER A 3 -117.97 -22.28 29.63
N GLU A 4 -116.94 -21.48 29.93
CA GLU A 4 -115.59 -21.74 29.43
C GLU A 4 -114.55 -21.49 30.51
N ARG A 5 -113.55 -22.37 30.48
CA ARG A 5 -112.56 -22.68 31.50
C ARG A 5 -111.28 -21.90 31.16
N MET A 6 -110.72 -21.15 32.12
CA MET A 6 -109.37 -20.56 32.00
C MET A 6 -108.39 -21.22 32.98
N THR A 7 -107.31 -21.71 32.41
CA THR A 7 -106.15 -22.40 32.98
C THR A 7 -105.13 -21.42 33.56
N SER A 8 -104.51 -21.76 34.70
CA SER A 8 -103.37 -21.05 35.30
C SER A 8 -102.06 -21.84 35.13
N SER A 9 -100.97 -21.08 35.05
CA SER A 9 -99.63 -21.41 34.57
C SER A 9 -98.67 -21.82 35.69
N MET A 10 -97.75 -22.77 35.42
CA MET A 10 -96.45 -22.83 36.11
C MET A 10 -95.40 -23.48 35.19
N ARG A 11 -94.40 -22.69 34.75
CA ARG A 11 -93.25 -23.14 33.95
C ARG A 11 -92.06 -23.44 34.86
N ILE A 12 -91.40 -24.57 34.66
CA ILE A 12 -90.08 -24.89 35.26
C ILE A 12 -89.03 -24.80 34.14
N PHE A 13 -88.06 -23.90 34.31
CA PHE A 13 -86.90 -23.73 33.44
C PHE A 13 -85.75 -24.62 33.96
N VAL A 14 -85.20 -25.51 33.12
CA VAL A 14 -83.94 -26.22 33.39
C VAL A 14 -82.82 -25.51 32.61
N SER A 15 -81.78 -25.06 33.31
CA SER A 15 -80.75 -24.16 32.79
C SER A 15 -79.68 -24.88 31.96
N HIS A 16 -79.31 -24.25 30.84
CA HIS A 16 -78.29 -24.63 29.86
C HIS A 16 -76.82 -24.41 30.34
N SER A 17 -76.61 -24.17 31.64
CA SER A 17 -75.34 -23.69 32.20
C SER A 17 -74.36 -24.81 32.56
N SER A 18 -74.84 -26.05 32.67
CA SER A 18 -74.10 -27.20 33.21
C SER A 18 -73.24 -27.94 32.18
N THR A 19 -73.52 -27.81 30.88
CA THR A 19 -72.75 -28.48 29.80
C THR A 19 -71.50 -27.71 29.35
N LEU A 20 -71.50 -26.37 29.46
CA LEU A 20 -70.34 -25.53 29.13
C LEU A 20 -69.26 -25.59 30.22
N LEU A 21 -69.65 -25.58 31.50
CA LEU A 21 -68.72 -25.71 32.62
C LEU A 21 -68.01 -27.08 32.63
N PHE A 22 -68.70 -28.15 32.23
CA PHE A 22 -68.12 -29.50 32.13
C PHE A 22 -67.11 -29.66 30.99
N ARG A 23 -67.28 -28.91 29.89
CA ARG A 23 -66.35 -28.91 28.74
C ARG A 23 -65.08 -28.11 29.03
N TRP A 24 -65.18 -27.05 29.82
CA TRP A 24 -64.05 -26.21 30.22
C TRP A 24 -63.22 -26.87 31.32
N SER A 25 -63.87 -27.51 32.30
CA SER A 25 -63.18 -28.29 33.33
C SER A 25 -62.42 -29.48 32.73
N CYS A 26 -62.98 -30.19 31.75
CA CYS A 26 -62.32 -31.31 31.09
C CYS A 26 -61.12 -30.88 30.21
N ARG A 27 -61.19 -29.70 29.57
CA ARG A 27 -60.05 -29.11 28.84
C ARG A 27 -58.94 -28.61 29.75
N TRP A 28 -59.28 -28.05 30.91
CA TRP A 28 -58.29 -27.64 31.92
C TRP A 28 -57.66 -28.85 32.59
N LEU A 29 -58.44 -29.88 32.93
CA LEU A 29 -57.94 -31.15 33.47
C LEU A 29 -57.03 -31.90 32.48
N THR A 30 -57.32 -31.85 31.18
CA THR A 30 -56.43 -32.45 30.16
C THR A 30 -55.18 -31.62 29.93
N LEU A 31 -55.25 -30.28 29.97
CA LEU A 31 -54.05 -29.43 29.91
C LEU A 31 -53.16 -29.57 31.16
N THR A 32 -53.75 -29.65 32.36
CA THR A 32 -52.98 -29.89 33.59
C THR A 32 -52.44 -31.30 33.64
N LEU A 33 -53.16 -32.31 33.14
CA LEU A 33 -52.64 -33.67 33.00
C LEU A 33 -51.50 -33.75 31.97
N VAL A 34 -51.56 -33.00 30.86
CA VAL A 34 -50.47 -32.91 29.87
C VAL A 34 -49.25 -32.15 30.43
N LEU A 35 -49.46 -31.12 31.25
CA LEU A 35 -48.38 -30.42 31.95
C LEU A 35 -47.77 -31.25 33.09
N LEU A 36 -48.59 -32.05 33.79
CA LEU A 36 -48.13 -32.99 34.83
C LEU A 36 -47.44 -34.23 34.25
N LEU A 37 -47.79 -34.64 33.03
CA LEU A 37 -47.09 -35.68 32.27
C LEU A 37 -45.83 -35.16 31.55
N SER A 38 -45.57 -33.85 31.58
CA SER A 38 -44.24 -33.33 31.23
C SER A 38 -43.27 -33.50 32.40
N GLU A 39 -43.08 -34.76 32.83
CA GLU A 39 -41.83 -35.09 33.49
C GLU A 39 -40.72 -34.76 32.48
N GLN A 40 -39.84 -33.82 32.86
CA GLN A 40 -38.56 -33.63 32.20
C GLN A 40 -37.85 -34.98 32.27
N THR A 41 -38.02 -35.80 31.24
CA THR A 41 -37.15 -36.93 31.03
C THR A 41 -35.77 -36.33 30.84
N HIS A 42 -34.94 -36.40 31.88
CA HIS A 42 -33.53 -36.06 31.80
C HIS A 42 -32.89 -37.08 30.86
N ALA A 43 -33.03 -36.85 29.55
CA ALA A 43 -32.34 -37.62 28.56
C ALA A 43 -30.85 -37.33 28.72
N ASN A 44 -30.08 -38.34 29.07
CA ASN A 44 -28.62 -38.27 29.06
C ASN A 44 -28.19 -37.75 27.68
N ARG A 45 -27.60 -36.55 27.64
CA ARG A 45 -27.17 -35.89 26.42
C ARG A 45 -25.77 -35.35 26.62
N VAL A 46 -24.92 -35.53 25.61
CA VAL A 46 -23.59 -34.93 25.56
C VAL A 46 -23.67 -33.66 24.71
N THR A 47 -23.18 -32.56 25.24
CA THR A 47 -23.02 -31.30 24.51
C THR A 47 -21.57 -31.12 24.11
N GLY A 48 -21.37 -30.51 22.95
CA GLY A 48 -20.07 -30.19 22.38
C GLY A 48 -20.14 -28.90 21.57
N GLY A 49 -19.01 -28.50 21.01
CA GLY A 49 -18.92 -27.29 20.19
C GLY A 49 -17.77 -27.34 19.20
N ASP A 50 -18.06 -26.97 17.95
CA ASP A 50 -17.06 -26.87 16.88
C ASP A 50 -15.94 -25.90 17.24
N GLN A 51 -14.73 -26.23 16.79
CA GLN A 51 -13.53 -25.47 17.09
C GLN A 51 -12.92 -24.92 15.82
N VAL A 52 -12.50 -23.65 15.88
CA VAL A 52 -11.79 -22.97 14.81
C VAL A 52 -10.50 -22.41 15.38
N VAL A 53 -9.36 -22.79 14.82
CA VAL A 53 -8.04 -22.41 15.35
C VAL A 53 -7.11 -21.97 14.23
N LEU A 54 -6.19 -21.06 14.53
CA LEU A 54 -5.08 -20.74 13.62
C LEU A 54 -4.06 -21.88 13.65
N GLN A 55 -3.41 -22.16 12.51
CA GLN A 55 -2.35 -23.17 12.42
C GLN A 55 -1.24 -22.90 13.45
N GLY A 56 -0.83 -23.95 14.17
CA GLY A 56 0.10 -23.87 15.30
C GLY A 56 -0.53 -23.45 16.62
N GLY A 57 -1.80 -23.03 16.62
CA GLY A 57 -2.56 -22.70 17.82
C GLY A 57 -3.01 -23.92 18.63
N SER A 58 -3.68 -23.67 19.74
CA SER A 58 -4.31 -24.71 20.56
C SER A 58 -5.83 -24.58 20.52
N ALA A 59 -6.53 -25.71 20.42
CA ALA A 59 -7.98 -25.75 20.36
C ALA A 59 -8.52 -26.64 21.49
N THR A 60 -9.58 -26.19 22.15
CA THR A 60 -10.19 -26.93 23.26
C THR A 60 -11.54 -27.43 22.83
N PHE A 61 -11.71 -28.75 22.79
CA PHE A 61 -12.95 -29.42 22.49
C PHE A 61 -13.81 -29.49 23.75
N PRO A 62 -14.85 -28.66 23.90
CA PRO A 62 -15.75 -28.75 25.03
C PRO A 62 -16.56 -30.04 24.89
N CYS A 63 -16.60 -30.84 25.93
CA CYS A 63 -17.46 -32.01 25.99
C CYS A 63 -18.05 -32.15 27.38
N GLN A 64 -19.37 -32.00 27.47
CA GLN A 64 -20.07 -32.00 28.75
C GLN A 64 -21.26 -32.95 28.69
N LEU A 65 -21.33 -33.86 29.65
CA LEU A 65 -22.50 -34.72 29.83
C LEU A 65 -23.52 -33.99 30.72
N ALA A 66 -24.79 -34.04 30.32
CA ALA A 66 -25.90 -33.53 31.14
C ALA A 66 -25.92 -34.24 32.50
N ALA A 67 -26.34 -33.52 33.55
CA ALA A 67 -26.37 -34.07 34.90
C ALA A 67 -27.16 -35.38 34.94
N THR A 68 -26.54 -36.43 35.45
CA THR A 68 -27.11 -37.78 35.51
C THR A 68 -26.73 -38.45 36.83
N THR A 69 -27.54 -39.42 37.26
CA THR A 69 -27.26 -40.27 38.41
C THR A 69 -26.40 -41.49 38.03
N ASP A 70 -26.21 -41.72 36.73
CA ASP A 70 -25.48 -42.87 36.23
C ASP A 70 -23.98 -42.75 36.48
N THR A 71 -23.33 -43.89 36.69
CA THR A 71 -21.88 -43.94 36.91
C THR A 71 -21.14 -43.87 35.57
N ILE A 72 -20.27 -42.87 35.40
CA ILE A 72 -19.39 -42.76 34.23
C ILE A 72 -18.27 -43.81 34.37
N THR A 73 -18.25 -44.79 33.48
CA THR A 73 -17.23 -45.85 33.48
C THR A 73 -16.04 -45.48 32.59
N GLN A 74 -16.30 -44.80 31.47
CA GLN A 74 -15.28 -44.46 30.49
C GLN A 74 -15.64 -43.22 29.67
N ILE A 75 -14.65 -42.41 29.32
CA ILE A 75 -14.72 -41.38 28.28
C ILE A 75 -13.79 -41.77 27.15
N THR A 76 -14.30 -41.78 25.92
CA THR A 76 -13.55 -42.14 24.72
C THR A 76 -13.63 -41.01 23.71
N TRP A 77 -12.50 -40.67 23.11
CA TRP A 77 -12.45 -39.78 21.97
C TRP A 77 -12.06 -40.55 20.70
N ASP A 78 -12.88 -40.37 19.67
CA ASP A 78 -12.62 -40.80 18.31
C ASP A 78 -12.21 -39.59 17.46
N ARG A 79 -11.32 -39.81 16.49
CA ARG A 79 -10.80 -38.82 15.56
C ARG A 79 -10.90 -39.37 14.13
N MET A 80 -11.59 -38.62 13.27
CA MET A 80 -11.71 -38.90 11.85
C MET A 80 -11.09 -37.74 11.06
N THR A 81 -9.88 -37.93 10.55
CA THR A 81 -9.19 -36.97 9.68
C THR A 81 -9.06 -37.52 8.27
N LYS A 82 -8.60 -36.69 7.32
CA LYS A 82 -8.31 -37.14 5.95
C LYS A 82 -7.30 -38.29 5.89
N GLU A 83 -6.30 -38.28 6.77
CA GLU A 83 -5.26 -39.30 6.83
C GLU A 83 -5.72 -40.56 7.57
N ASN A 84 -6.52 -40.39 8.63
CA ASN A 84 -7.05 -41.49 9.42
C ASN A 84 -8.58 -41.44 9.49
N PRO A 85 -9.28 -42.00 8.49
CA PRO A 85 -10.75 -41.96 8.44
C PRO A 85 -11.43 -42.85 9.49
N ASN A 86 -10.72 -43.79 10.13
CA ASN A 86 -11.28 -44.75 11.09
C ASN A 86 -10.59 -44.68 12.47
N GLY A 87 -10.08 -43.51 12.86
CA GLY A 87 -9.34 -43.33 14.11
C GLY A 87 -10.22 -43.44 15.36
N LYS A 88 -10.51 -44.66 15.81
CA LYS A 88 -11.29 -44.91 17.04
C LYS A 88 -10.41 -44.99 18.29
N GLY A 89 -10.93 -44.50 19.40
CA GLY A 89 -10.36 -44.61 20.73
C GLY A 89 -8.93 -44.11 20.83
N PHE A 90 -8.62 -42.98 20.18
CA PHE A 90 -7.27 -42.42 20.20
C PHE A 90 -6.91 -41.84 21.57
N TYR A 91 -7.94 -41.45 22.34
CA TYR A 91 -7.81 -41.02 23.72
C TYR A 91 -8.89 -41.71 24.56
N VAL A 92 -8.50 -42.50 25.56
CA VAL A 92 -9.44 -43.24 26.43
C VAL A 92 -9.13 -42.95 27.89
N ILE A 93 -10.16 -42.65 28.66
CA ILE A 93 -10.10 -42.37 30.09
C ILE A 93 -11.04 -43.35 30.79
N GLN A 94 -10.49 -44.30 31.54
CA GLN A 94 -11.27 -45.31 32.26
C GLN A 94 -11.23 -45.00 33.76
N ALA A 95 -12.40 -45.02 34.39
CA ALA A 95 -12.50 -44.94 35.84
C ALA A 95 -12.00 -46.26 36.45
N ASN A 96 -11.06 -46.17 37.39
CA ASN A 96 -10.56 -47.31 38.16
C ASN A 96 -10.70 -47.00 39.66
N ASN A 97 -10.81 -48.01 40.53
CA ASN A 97 -11.09 -47.87 41.96
C ASN A 97 -10.12 -46.90 42.67
N GLY A 98 -10.47 -45.60 42.70
CA GLY A 98 -9.68 -44.52 43.30
C GLY A 98 -8.81 -43.69 42.33
N GLY A 99 -8.77 -43.98 41.02
CA GLY A 99 -7.93 -43.29 40.04
C GLY A 99 -8.44 -43.37 38.59
N TYR A 100 -7.61 -42.93 37.64
CA TYR A 100 -7.94 -42.92 36.21
C TYR A 100 -6.85 -43.59 35.39
N ASN A 101 -7.23 -44.48 34.47
CA ASN A 101 -6.32 -45.06 33.49
C ASN A 101 -6.48 -44.33 32.15
N TYR A 102 -5.36 -43.91 31.57
CA TYR A 102 -5.32 -43.18 30.31
C TYR A 102 -4.68 -44.04 29.21
N LYS A 103 -5.31 -44.11 28.04
CA LYS A 103 -4.70 -44.58 26.80
C LYS A 103 -4.58 -43.40 25.85
N ILE A 104 -3.35 -42.99 25.55
CA ILE A 104 -3.06 -41.82 24.73
C ILE A 104 -2.26 -42.27 23.51
N LEU A 105 -2.79 -42.02 22.32
CA LEU A 105 -2.11 -42.31 21.05
C LEU A 105 -1.44 -41.08 20.42
N ASP A 106 -1.79 -39.87 20.87
CA ASP A 106 -1.23 -38.61 20.39
C ASP A 106 -0.96 -37.68 21.57
N ASN A 107 0.32 -37.43 21.87
CA ASN A 107 0.77 -36.67 23.04
C ASN A 107 0.47 -35.16 22.95
N ARG A 108 0.01 -34.66 21.81
CA ARG A 108 -0.42 -33.27 21.67
C ARG A 108 -1.78 -33.00 22.32
N PHE A 109 -2.52 -34.06 22.65
CA PHE A 109 -3.81 -33.96 23.32
C PHE A 109 -3.67 -34.04 24.84
N THR A 110 -4.28 -33.10 25.54
CA THR A 110 -4.30 -33.01 26.99
C THR A 110 -5.73 -33.01 27.51
N PHE A 111 -6.01 -33.84 28.51
CA PHE A 111 -7.30 -33.87 29.17
C PHE A 111 -7.38 -32.73 30.20
N ILE A 112 -8.37 -31.86 30.05
CA ILE A 112 -8.61 -30.72 30.95
C ILE A 112 -9.95 -30.85 31.70
N GLY A 113 -10.68 -31.95 31.47
CA GLY A 113 -11.97 -32.21 32.08
C GLY A 113 -11.89 -32.76 33.50
N ASN A 114 -13.05 -33.14 34.03
CA ASN A 114 -13.21 -33.79 35.32
C ASN A 114 -14.41 -34.74 35.25
N LEU A 115 -14.18 -36.05 35.43
CA LEU A 115 -15.24 -37.05 35.38
C LEU A 115 -16.32 -36.83 36.45
N LYS A 116 -15.95 -36.42 37.67
CA LYS A 116 -16.93 -36.08 38.72
C LYS A 116 -17.77 -34.87 38.33
N GLY A 117 -17.19 -33.96 37.56
CA GLY A 117 -17.86 -32.78 37.01
C GLY A 117 -18.58 -33.03 35.69
N HIS A 118 -18.72 -34.29 35.24
CA HIS A 118 -19.33 -34.66 33.96
C HIS A 118 -18.65 -33.99 32.74
N ASN A 119 -17.39 -33.57 32.91
CA ASN A 119 -16.64 -32.81 31.93
C ASN A 119 -15.58 -33.71 31.28
N GLY A 120 -15.73 -33.94 29.98
CA GLY A 120 -14.87 -34.75 29.14
C GLY A 120 -13.92 -33.96 28.25
N SER A 121 -13.78 -32.64 28.48
CA SER A 121 -13.11 -31.72 27.56
C SER A 121 -11.63 -32.05 27.32
N LEU A 122 -11.20 -31.89 26.07
CA LEU A 122 -9.86 -32.25 25.59
C LEU A 122 -9.25 -31.09 24.81
N THR A 123 -7.97 -30.80 25.01
CA THR A 123 -7.26 -29.72 24.30
C THR A 123 -6.19 -30.32 23.40
N ILE A 124 -6.10 -29.85 22.15
CA ILE A 124 -4.99 -30.13 21.23
C ILE A 124 -4.04 -28.92 21.22
N ALA A 125 -2.74 -29.17 21.37
CA ALA A 125 -1.70 -28.16 21.17
C ALA A 125 -1.06 -28.29 19.78
N ASN A 126 -0.60 -27.17 19.22
CA ASN A 126 0.05 -27.10 17.91
C ASN A 126 -0.78 -27.78 16.80
N ALA A 127 -1.99 -27.27 16.57
CA ALA A 127 -2.90 -27.79 15.55
C ALA A 127 -2.36 -27.57 14.13
N THR A 128 -2.44 -28.59 13.29
CA THR A 128 -1.96 -28.59 11.91
C THR A 128 -3.11 -28.83 10.93
N LEU A 129 -2.89 -28.57 9.64
CA LEU A 129 -3.89 -28.87 8.58
C LEU A 129 -4.30 -30.35 8.53
N MET A 130 -3.45 -31.26 9.03
CA MET A 130 -3.73 -32.70 9.05
C MET A 130 -4.68 -33.10 10.19
N ASP A 131 -4.82 -32.25 11.21
CA ASP A 131 -5.71 -32.48 12.35
C ASP A 131 -7.16 -32.11 12.06
N GLU A 132 -7.41 -31.42 10.95
CA GLU A 132 -8.73 -31.02 10.50
C GLU A 132 -9.60 -32.26 10.24
N GLY A 133 -10.80 -32.23 10.81
CA GLY A 133 -11.69 -33.37 10.76
C GLY A 133 -12.71 -33.36 11.89
N ASN A 134 -13.31 -34.52 12.09
CA ASN A 134 -14.38 -34.71 13.05
C ASN A 134 -13.90 -35.47 14.28
N TYR A 135 -14.24 -34.94 15.45
CA TYR A 135 -13.90 -35.45 16.75
C TYR A 135 -15.18 -35.85 17.48
N THR A 136 -15.26 -37.09 17.93
CA THR A 136 -16.43 -37.61 18.63
C THR A 136 -16.06 -37.90 20.07
N CYS A 137 -16.77 -37.26 20.99
CA CYS A 137 -16.65 -37.51 22.42
C CYS A 137 -17.75 -38.49 22.85
N ILE A 138 -17.36 -39.57 23.50
CA ILE A 138 -18.24 -40.68 23.88
C ILE A 138 -18.13 -40.93 25.38
N PHE A 139 -19.22 -40.69 26.10
CA PHE A 139 -19.37 -41.09 27.49
C PHE A 139 -20.00 -42.47 27.56
N THR A 140 -19.38 -43.40 28.27
CA THR A 140 -19.96 -44.71 28.59
C THR A 140 -20.42 -44.71 30.04
N LEU A 141 -21.69 -45.01 30.25
CA LEU A 141 -22.36 -44.96 31.53
C LEU A 141 -22.94 -46.34 31.87
N TYR A 142 -22.91 -46.69 33.14
CA TYR A 142 -23.61 -47.87 33.65
C TYR A 142 -24.78 -47.42 34.54
N PRO A 143 -26.02 -47.90 34.28
CA PRO A 143 -26.42 -48.94 33.30
C PRO A 143 -26.85 -48.42 31.91
N SER A 144 -26.87 -47.10 31.69
CA SER A 144 -27.55 -46.48 30.54
C SER A 144 -26.86 -46.58 29.17
N GLY A 145 -25.65 -47.16 29.10
CA GLY A 145 -24.93 -47.31 27.85
C GLY A 145 -24.13 -46.07 27.44
N SER A 146 -23.89 -45.91 26.13
CA SER A 146 -23.01 -44.86 25.61
C SER A 146 -23.77 -43.69 24.97
N PHE A 147 -23.37 -42.47 25.30
CA PHE A 147 -23.87 -41.24 24.71
C PHE A 147 -22.72 -40.47 24.09
N GLN A 148 -22.94 -39.86 22.93
CA GLN A 148 -21.88 -39.21 22.18
C GLN A 148 -22.32 -37.89 21.54
N THR A 149 -21.33 -37.04 21.25
CA THR A 149 -21.48 -35.85 20.44
C THR A 149 -20.32 -35.74 19.45
N GLN A 150 -20.57 -35.17 18.28
CA GLN A 150 -19.58 -34.98 17.23
C GLN A 150 -19.32 -33.48 17.05
N MET A 151 -18.05 -33.14 16.86
CA MET A 151 -17.54 -31.78 16.71
C MET A 151 -16.56 -31.73 15.55
N SER A 152 -16.46 -30.58 14.91
CA SER A 152 -15.50 -30.33 13.84
C SER A 152 -14.35 -29.45 14.33
N LEU A 153 -13.14 -29.73 13.83
CA LEU A 153 -12.00 -28.84 13.96
C LEU A 153 -11.71 -28.23 12.58
N GLU A 154 -11.84 -26.91 12.47
CA GLU A 154 -11.40 -26.13 11.31
C GLU A 154 -10.07 -25.43 11.63
N VAL A 155 -9.09 -25.59 10.75
CA VAL A 155 -7.78 -24.93 10.88
C VAL A 155 -7.66 -23.82 9.84
N LYS A 156 -7.47 -22.59 10.33
CA LYS A 156 -7.25 -21.40 9.54
C LYS A 156 -5.76 -21.13 9.34
N VAL A 157 -5.39 -20.72 8.13
CA VAL A 157 -4.01 -20.40 7.75
C VAL A 157 -3.98 -18.98 7.19
N PRO A 158 -3.29 -18.04 7.86
CA PRO A 158 -3.12 -16.70 7.32
C PRO A 158 -2.17 -16.72 6.10
N PRO A 159 -2.43 -15.91 5.06
CA PRO A 159 -1.61 -15.91 3.86
C PRO A 159 -0.24 -15.27 4.06
N VAL A 160 0.75 -15.78 3.33
CA VAL A 160 2.01 -15.06 3.09
C VAL A 160 1.80 -14.07 1.96
N THR A 161 2.09 -12.80 2.20
CA THR A 161 1.72 -11.71 1.30
C THR A 161 2.94 -11.09 0.63
N LEU A 162 2.89 -10.87 -0.68
CA LEU A 162 3.98 -10.28 -1.46
C LEU A 162 3.41 -9.36 -2.55
N VAL A 163 4.01 -8.19 -2.74
CA VAL A 163 3.72 -7.29 -3.85
C VAL A 163 4.96 -7.21 -4.74
N LYS A 164 4.78 -7.35 -6.05
CA LYS A 164 5.84 -7.30 -7.06
C LYS A 164 5.60 -6.18 -8.06
N ASP A 165 6.67 -5.46 -8.38
CA ASP A 165 6.76 -4.58 -9.56
C ASP A 165 6.92 -5.45 -10.81
N ASP A 166 6.18 -5.12 -11.88
CA ASP A 166 6.27 -5.80 -13.18
C ASP A 166 7.17 -5.07 -14.18
N PHE A 167 7.82 -3.99 -13.75
CA PHE A 167 8.75 -3.19 -14.54
C PHE A 167 8.15 -2.62 -15.84
N PRO A 168 6.99 -1.94 -15.78
CA PRO A 168 6.32 -1.44 -16.97
C PRO A 168 7.13 -0.34 -17.66
N VAL A 169 7.30 -0.47 -18.97
CA VAL A 169 7.93 0.55 -19.82
C VAL A 169 6.84 1.41 -20.46
N LEU A 170 7.09 2.73 -20.55
CA LEU A 170 6.19 3.70 -21.19
C LEU A 170 5.70 3.21 -22.55
N SER A 171 4.39 3.10 -22.69
CA SER A 171 3.70 2.54 -23.85
C SER A 171 2.30 3.14 -23.98
N GLU A 172 1.73 3.07 -25.18
CA GLU A 172 0.33 3.43 -25.43
C GLU A 172 -0.64 2.29 -25.09
N ASP A 173 -0.13 1.05 -25.10
CA ASP A 173 -0.91 -0.16 -24.83
C ASP A 173 -1.01 -0.47 -23.32
N GLU A 174 -2.02 -1.25 -22.95
CA GLU A 174 -2.20 -1.75 -21.59
C GLU A 174 -1.10 -2.76 -21.24
N ALA A 175 -0.45 -2.57 -20.09
CA ALA A 175 0.57 -3.45 -19.56
C ALA A 175 0.25 -3.86 -18.11
N LEU A 176 0.89 -4.92 -17.65
CA LEU A 176 0.87 -5.29 -16.24
C LEU A 176 1.76 -4.31 -15.47
N LEU A 177 1.22 -3.69 -14.43
CA LEU A 177 1.92 -2.67 -13.64
C LEU A 177 2.45 -3.24 -12.33
N ALA A 178 1.62 -4.03 -11.64
CA ALA A 178 1.95 -4.61 -10.36
C ALA A 178 1.18 -5.91 -10.10
N THR A 179 1.75 -6.77 -9.28
CA THR A 179 1.12 -8.04 -8.88
C THR A 179 1.10 -8.17 -7.37
N CYS A 180 -0.08 -8.41 -6.79
CA CYS A 180 -0.23 -8.72 -5.37
C CYS A 180 -0.58 -10.20 -5.17
N LEU A 181 0.15 -10.86 -4.28
CA LEU A 181 0.07 -12.29 -4.02
C LEU A 181 -0.32 -12.52 -2.55
N ALA A 182 -1.33 -13.34 -2.32
CA ALA A 182 -1.67 -13.93 -1.03
C ALA A 182 -1.55 -15.46 -1.12
N PHE A 183 -0.43 -15.99 -0.65
CA PHE A 183 -0.07 -17.40 -0.76
C PHE A 183 -0.57 -18.24 0.42
N GLY A 184 -1.13 -19.40 0.13
CA GLY A 184 -1.43 -20.44 1.13
C GLY A 184 -2.52 -20.08 2.16
N SER A 185 -3.50 -19.25 1.80
CA SER A 185 -4.59 -18.85 2.71
C SER A 185 -5.59 -19.98 2.92
N LYS A 186 -6.07 -20.15 4.16
CA LYS A 186 -7.26 -20.96 4.46
C LYS A 186 -8.14 -20.25 5.50
N PRO A 187 -9.38 -19.85 5.17
CA PRO A 187 -10.04 -19.96 3.87
C PRO A 187 -9.41 -19.04 2.81
N ALA A 188 -9.86 -19.16 1.56
CA ALA A 188 -9.38 -18.34 0.45
C ALA A 188 -9.46 -16.84 0.76
N ALA A 189 -8.35 -16.13 0.55
CA ALA A 189 -8.29 -14.69 0.78
C ALA A 189 -8.87 -13.92 -0.41
N GLN A 190 -9.61 -12.86 -0.11
CA GLN A 190 -10.00 -11.84 -1.08
C GLN A 190 -8.85 -10.85 -1.22
N VAL A 191 -8.36 -10.67 -2.44
CA VAL A 191 -7.26 -9.75 -2.77
C VAL A 191 -7.78 -8.72 -3.76
N GLU A 192 -7.61 -7.44 -3.41
CA GLU A 192 -8.11 -6.31 -4.18
C GLU A 192 -7.08 -5.19 -4.19
N TRP A 193 -7.06 -4.42 -5.28
CA TRP A 193 -6.26 -3.20 -5.39
C TRP A 193 -7.12 -1.98 -5.10
N ASP A 194 -6.78 -1.24 -4.06
CA ASP A 194 -7.27 0.11 -3.83
C ASP A 194 -6.35 1.10 -4.54
N THR A 195 -6.83 1.66 -5.64
CA THR A 195 -6.05 2.53 -6.53
C THR A 195 -6.20 4.02 -6.22
N GLY A 196 -7.11 4.39 -5.31
CA GLY A 196 -7.49 5.78 -5.07
C GLY A 196 -8.02 6.45 -6.35
N ASN A 197 -7.46 7.63 -6.68
CA ASN A 197 -7.78 8.39 -7.89
C ASN A 197 -6.56 8.40 -8.84
N PRO A 198 -6.36 7.33 -9.62
CA PRO A 198 -5.24 7.29 -10.58
C PRO A 198 -5.50 8.24 -11.76
N PRO A 199 -4.43 8.76 -12.40
CA PRO A 199 -4.54 9.62 -13.59
C PRO A 199 -5.03 8.88 -14.84
N VAL A 200 -5.01 7.54 -14.81
CA VAL A 200 -5.44 6.64 -15.90
C VAL A 200 -6.36 5.56 -15.34
N ARG A 201 -7.20 4.99 -16.20
CA ARG A 201 -8.04 3.85 -15.83
C ARG A 201 -7.18 2.62 -15.55
N LEU A 202 -7.32 2.08 -14.34
CA LEU A 202 -6.66 0.84 -13.93
C LEU A 202 -7.66 -0.31 -13.89
N ARG A 203 -7.20 -1.52 -14.21
CA ARG A 203 -8.00 -2.73 -14.24
C ARG A 203 -7.36 -3.81 -13.37
N ALA A 204 -8.06 -4.23 -12.32
CA ALA A 204 -7.64 -5.35 -11.48
C ALA A 204 -8.22 -6.68 -12.01
N THR A 205 -7.43 -7.75 -11.98
CA THR A 205 -7.91 -9.11 -12.27
C THR A 205 -7.39 -10.08 -11.23
N THR A 206 -8.29 -10.85 -10.64
CA THR A 206 -7.93 -11.80 -9.59
C THR A 206 -8.02 -13.23 -10.11
N ASN A 207 -7.00 -14.03 -9.82
CA ASN A 207 -6.97 -15.46 -10.07
C ASN A 207 -6.71 -16.20 -8.75
N SER A 208 -7.31 -17.37 -8.58
CA SER A 208 -7.18 -18.16 -7.36
C SER A 208 -6.92 -19.62 -7.70
N THR A 209 -5.95 -20.22 -7.01
CA THR A 209 -5.53 -21.61 -7.20
C THR A 209 -5.69 -22.37 -5.89
N LEU A 210 -6.36 -23.52 -5.94
CA LEU A 210 -6.54 -24.40 -4.78
C LEU A 210 -5.44 -25.46 -4.77
N HIS A 211 -4.77 -25.61 -3.64
CA HIS A 211 -3.73 -26.61 -3.42
C HIS A 211 -4.31 -27.88 -2.79
N ASP A 212 -3.62 -29.01 -2.94
CA ASP A 212 -4.05 -30.32 -2.41
C ASP A 212 -4.21 -30.33 -0.88
N ASN A 213 -3.41 -29.52 -0.19
CA ASN A 213 -3.50 -29.33 1.26
C ASN A 213 -4.74 -28.51 1.71
N GLY A 214 -5.59 -28.09 0.77
CA GLY A 214 -6.80 -27.31 1.02
C GLY A 214 -6.55 -25.82 1.26
N THR A 215 -5.32 -25.33 1.08
CA THR A 215 -5.01 -23.89 1.08
C THR A 215 -5.20 -23.30 -0.31
N THR A 216 -5.52 -22.02 -0.39
CA THR A 216 -5.74 -21.30 -1.65
C THR A 216 -4.70 -20.20 -1.80
N THR A 217 -4.12 -20.08 -2.98
CA THR A 217 -3.27 -18.95 -3.37
C THR A 217 -4.01 -18.03 -4.31
N THR A 218 -4.21 -16.79 -3.89
CA THR A 218 -4.90 -15.75 -4.65
C THR A 218 -3.89 -14.74 -5.17
N VAL A 219 -3.96 -14.41 -6.45
CA VAL A 219 -3.10 -13.44 -7.13
C VAL A 219 -3.99 -12.37 -7.75
N CYS A 220 -3.71 -11.10 -7.47
CA CYS A 220 -4.39 -9.96 -8.07
C CYS A 220 -3.42 -9.14 -8.92
N TYR A 221 -3.67 -9.13 -10.22
CA TYR A 221 -2.91 -8.40 -11.23
C TYR A 221 -3.50 -7.01 -11.45
N LEU A 222 -2.66 -5.99 -11.50
CA LEU A 222 -3.05 -4.62 -11.78
C LEU A 222 -2.57 -4.21 -13.17
N PHE A 223 -3.51 -4.00 -14.08
CA PHE A 223 -3.26 -3.59 -15.46
C PHE A 223 -3.58 -2.10 -15.64
N GLY A 224 -2.88 -1.46 -16.58
CA GLY A 224 -3.15 -0.10 -17.02
C GLY A 224 -2.15 0.36 -18.08
N THR A 225 -2.42 1.50 -18.70
CA THR A 225 -1.48 2.12 -19.64
C THR A 225 -0.36 2.81 -18.87
N PRO A 226 0.91 2.43 -19.05
CA PRO A 226 2.03 3.00 -18.33
C PRO A 226 2.40 4.38 -18.91
N ILE A 227 1.98 5.45 -18.21
CA ILE A 227 2.26 6.85 -18.57
C ILE A 227 3.22 7.50 -17.56
N ILE A 228 3.73 8.69 -17.83
CA ILE A 228 4.69 9.35 -16.91
C ILE A 228 3.97 9.84 -15.65
N GLU A 229 2.71 10.25 -15.78
CA GLU A 229 1.89 10.82 -14.71
C GLU A 229 1.53 9.80 -13.62
N ILE A 230 1.52 8.50 -13.94
CA ILE A 230 1.28 7.43 -12.96
C ILE A 230 2.56 7.03 -12.21
N ASN A 231 3.73 7.51 -12.64
CA ASN A 231 4.99 7.22 -11.97
C ASN A 231 4.96 7.78 -10.54
N ASN A 232 5.37 6.95 -9.57
CA ASN A 232 5.32 7.26 -8.14
C ASN A 232 3.89 7.40 -7.56
N HIS A 233 2.84 7.03 -8.32
CA HIS A 233 1.47 6.95 -7.79
C HIS A 233 1.36 5.76 -6.83
N THR A 234 0.82 6.00 -5.64
CA THR A 234 0.72 4.96 -4.60
C THR A 234 -0.63 4.25 -4.68
N VAL A 235 -0.57 2.94 -4.89
CA VAL A 235 -1.70 2.01 -4.83
C VAL A 235 -1.57 1.12 -3.61
N GLN A 236 -2.67 0.55 -3.13
CA GLN A 236 -2.68 -0.28 -1.93
C GLN A 236 -3.25 -1.66 -2.25
N CYS A 237 -2.50 -2.72 -1.98
CA CYS A 237 -3.05 -4.07 -2.02
C CYS A 237 -3.77 -4.37 -0.70
N VAL A 238 -5.07 -4.66 -0.77
CA VAL A 238 -5.94 -4.96 0.36
C VAL A 238 -6.27 -6.45 0.35
N ILE A 239 -5.95 -7.12 1.46
CA ILE A 239 -6.12 -8.56 1.64
C ILE A 239 -7.05 -8.81 2.82
N THR A 240 -8.17 -9.48 2.54
CA THR A 240 -9.22 -9.76 3.52
C THR A 240 -9.44 -11.27 3.63
N THR A 241 -9.37 -11.81 4.84
CA THR A 241 -9.67 -13.23 5.14
C THR A 241 -10.06 -13.39 6.60
N SER A 242 -10.86 -14.41 6.92
CA SER A 242 -11.28 -14.73 8.29
C SER A 242 -10.16 -15.37 9.14
N ALA A 243 -9.00 -15.64 8.53
CA ALA A 243 -7.76 -16.02 9.21
C ALA A 243 -6.95 -14.82 9.74
N LEU A 244 -7.31 -13.59 9.35
CA LEU A 244 -6.73 -12.36 9.86
C LEU A 244 -7.74 -11.65 10.77
N SER A 245 -7.28 -11.05 11.86
CA SER A 245 -8.13 -10.25 12.75
C SER A 245 -8.58 -8.94 12.10
N GLU A 246 -7.74 -8.38 11.23
CA GLU A 246 -8.01 -7.15 10.48
C GLU A 246 -7.56 -7.32 9.03
N LYS A 247 -8.13 -6.53 8.12
CA LYS A 247 -7.68 -6.49 6.72
C LYS A 247 -6.22 -6.03 6.67
N LYS A 248 -5.41 -6.68 5.84
CA LYS A 248 -4.01 -6.32 5.64
C LYS A 248 -3.88 -5.44 4.42
N THR A 249 -3.30 -4.26 4.60
CA THR A 249 -3.09 -3.29 3.52
C THR A 249 -1.60 -3.06 3.29
N ILE A 250 -1.15 -3.21 2.04
CA ILE A 250 0.26 -3.06 1.66
C ILE A 250 0.35 -1.94 0.62
N PRO A 251 0.93 -0.77 0.97
CA PRO A 251 1.14 0.31 0.00
C PRO A 251 2.25 -0.07 -0.98
N PHE A 252 2.08 0.34 -2.23
CA PHE A 252 3.01 0.12 -3.32
C PHE A 252 3.03 1.33 -4.26
N SER A 253 4.21 1.88 -4.50
CA SER A 253 4.40 3.00 -5.43
C SER A 253 4.73 2.46 -6.81
N LEU A 254 3.87 2.76 -7.78
CA LEU A 254 4.05 2.35 -9.18
C LEU A 254 5.31 3.00 -9.76
N ASN A 255 6.07 2.25 -10.55
CA ASN A 255 7.32 2.71 -11.13
C ASN A 255 7.31 2.46 -12.64
N VAL A 256 7.25 3.54 -13.43
CA VAL A 256 7.17 3.46 -14.89
C VAL A 256 8.51 3.89 -15.49
N TYR A 257 9.06 3.02 -16.33
CA TYR A 257 10.37 3.20 -16.93
C TYR A 257 10.27 3.85 -18.33
N PHE A 258 11.12 4.83 -18.62
CA PHE A 258 11.11 5.57 -19.89
C PHE A 258 12.47 6.17 -20.23
N SER A 259 12.71 6.34 -21.53
CA SER A 259 13.91 7.03 -22.05
C SER A 259 13.93 8.50 -21.64
N PRO A 260 15.10 9.17 -21.64
CA PRO A 260 15.18 10.58 -21.32
C PRO A 260 14.27 11.41 -22.23
N ARG A 261 13.49 12.31 -21.62
CA ARG A 261 12.55 13.23 -22.26
C ARG A 261 12.78 14.66 -21.78
N TYR A 262 12.35 15.63 -22.59
CA TYR A 262 12.45 17.06 -22.28
C TYR A 262 13.90 17.50 -21.98
N VAL A 263 14.87 16.94 -22.71
CA VAL A 263 16.27 17.34 -22.57
C VAL A 263 16.42 18.82 -22.93
N SER A 264 16.90 19.62 -22.00
CA SER A 264 17.12 21.06 -22.18
C SER A 264 18.41 21.49 -21.49
N ILE A 265 19.05 22.51 -22.05
CA ILE A 265 20.29 23.08 -21.50
C ILE A 265 19.95 24.40 -20.82
N THR A 266 20.29 24.50 -19.53
CA THR A 266 20.02 25.68 -18.70
C THR A 266 21.31 26.23 -18.12
N GLU A 267 21.47 27.55 -18.13
CA GLU A 267 22.57 28.22 -17.43
C GLU A 267 22.35 28.16 -15.92
N VAL A 268 23.34 27.66 -15.17
CA VAL A 268 23.27 27.48 -13.71
C VAL A 268 24.05 28.59 -12.99
N SER A 269 25.14 29.02 -13.58
CA SER A 269 25.94 30.17 -13.15
C SER A 269 26.61 30.77 -14.37
N GLU A 270 27.20 31.96 -14.22
CA GLU A 270 27.91 32.64 -15.30
C GLU A 270 28.83 31.65 -16.04
N ASN A 271 28.61 31.54 -17.35
CA ASN A 271 29.39 30.68 -18.25
C ASN A 271 29.32 29.17 -17.92
N SER A 272 28.32 28.71 -17.17
CA SER A 272 28.18 27.32 -16.74
C SER A 272 26.78 26.77 -17.03
N PHE A 273 26.71 25.69 -17.80
CA PHE A 273 25.49 25.12 -18.35
C PHE A 273 25.28 23.69 -17.87
N SER A 274 24.07 23.40 -17.39
CA SER A 274 23.66 22.06 -16.98
C SER A 274 22.58 21.54 -17.91
N CYS A 275 22.61 20.24 -18.17
CA CYS A 275 21.62 19.55 -18.95
C CYS A 275 20.56 18.95 -18.03
N LYS A 276 19.30 19.34 -18.22
CA LYS A 276 18.13 18.88 -17.46
C LYS A 276 17.30 17.95 -18.32
N THR A 277 16.83 16.85 -17.73
CA THR A 277 16.01 15.84 -18.42
C THR A 277 15.11 15.13 -17.41
N ASN A 278 13.96 14.65 -17.87
CA ASN A 278 13.11 13.71 -17.13
C ASN A 278 13.39 12.30 -17.65
N ALA A 279 13.86 11.39 -16.80
CA ALA A 279 14.23 10.03 -17.19
C ALA A 279 14.05 9.05 -16.02
N ASN A 280 13.61 7.82 -16.33
CA ASN A 280 13.54 6.74 -15.35
C ASN A 280 14.01 5.40 -15.98
N PRO A 281 15.16 4.83 -15.58
CA PRO A 281 16.06 5.29 -14.53
C PRO A 281 16.82 6.56 -14.94
N SER A 282 17.49 7.20 -13.97
CA SER A 282 18.22 8.46 -14.17
C SER A 282 19.19 8.37 -15.34
N ALA A 283 19.20 9.42 -16.18
CA ALA A 283 20.03 9.48 -17.37
C ALA A 283 21.49 9.81 -17.06
N ASN A 284 22.41 9.18 -17.79
CA ASN A 284 23.80 9.59 -17.87
C ASN A 284 23.95 10.73 -18.90
N ILE A 285 24.64 11.80 -18.50
CA ILE A 285 24.78 13.03 -19.28
C ILE A 285 26.19 13.10 -19.85
N THR A 286 26.30 13.26 -21.16
CA THR A 286 27.57 13.42 -21.87
C THR A 286 27.55 14.69 -22.71
N TRP A 287 28.68 15.39 -22.73
CA TRP A 287 28.83 16.65 -23.47
C TRP A 287 29.77 16.44 -24.64
N THR A 288 29.37 16.92 -25.81
CA THR A 288 30.16 16.87 -27.05
C THR A 288 30.11 18.21 -27.75
N ARG A 289 31.03 18.45 -28.69
CA ARG A 289 30.98 19.60 -29.61
C ARG A 289 30.75 19.07 -31.02
N LEU A 290 29.89 19.73 -31.79
CA LEU A 290 29.57 19.24 -33.13
C LEU A 290 30.75 19.41 -34.09
N GLY A 291 31.16 18.30 -34.69
CA GLY A 291 32.23 18.24 -35.69
C GLY A 291 33.66 18.40 -35.16
N GLN A 292 33.85 18.60 -33.86
CA GLN A 292 35.16 18.82 -33.23
C GLN A 292 35.21 18.23 -31.82
N PRO A 293 36.38 17.82 -31.32
CA PRO A 293 36.53 17.51 -29.90
C PRO A 293 36.25 18.76 -29.04
N LEU A 294 35.87 18.54 -27.78
CA LEU A 294 35.77 19.64 -26.81
C LEU A 294 37.14 20.33 -26.68
N PRO A 295 37.21 21.67 -26.68
CA PRO A 295 38.46 22.40 -26.48
C PRO A 295 39.15 21.99 -25.18
N GLU A 296 40.43 21.64 -25.23
CA GLU A 296 41.23 21.40 -24.02
C GLU A 296 41.44 22.69 -23.20
N VAL A 297 41.42 23.84 -23.88
CA VAL A 297 41.59 25.17 -23.28
C VAL A 297 40.27 25.93 -23.34
N GLY A 298 39.84 26.48 -22.20
CA GLY A 298 38.66 27.34 -22.11
C GLY A 298 37.33 26.62 -21.88
N VAL A 299 37.26 25.29 -22.01
CA VAL A 299 36.06 24.47 -21.73
C VAL A 299 36.39 23.36 -20.73
N ARG A 300 35.53 23.15 -19.73
CA ARG A 300 35.66 22.07 -18.75
C ARG A 300 34.30 21.43 -18.49
N VAL A 301 34.25 20.10 -18.43
CA VAL A 301 33.05 19.38 -18.01
C VAL A 301 33.29 18.83 -16.61
N LYS A 302 32.53 19.31 -15.62
CA LYS A 302 32.63 18.86 -14.22
C LYS A 302 31.25 18.55 -13.68
N ASN A 303 31.06 17.38 -13.07
CA ASN A 303 29.78 16.95 -12.51
C ASN A 303 28.59 17.10 -13.49
N ASN A 304 28.77 16.70 -14.75
CA ASN A 304 27.78 16.85 -15.83
C ASN A 304 27.40 18.31 -16.19
N ILE A 305 28.19 19.29 -15.74
CA ILE A 305 28.05 20.72 -16.07
C ILE A 305 29.15 21.11 -17.05
N LEU A 306 28.77 21.77 -18.14
CA LEU A 306 29.67 22.37 -19.13
C LEU A 306 30.02 23.79 -18.69
N GLN A 307 31.28 24.03 -18.37
CA GLN A 307 31.78 25.32 -17.90
C GLN A 307 32.77 25.93 -18.89
N PHE A 308 32.53 27.19 -19.27
CA PHE A 308 33.45 27.99 -20.06
C PHE A 308 34.32 28.83 -19.11
N THR A 309 35.62 28.55 -19.10
CA THR A 309 36.61 29.18 -18.21
C THR A 309 37.36 30.34 -18.84
N THR A 310 37.41 30.39 -20.17
CA THR A 310 38.08 31.47 -20.90
C THR A 310 37.21 31.87 -22.08
N MET A 311 36.72 33.11 -22.05
CA MET A 311 35.85 33.66 -23.08
C MET A 311 36.70 34.14 -24.26
N GLY A 312 36.54 33.50 -25.41
CA GLY A 312 37.25 33.85 -26.63
C GLY A 312 36.61 33.22 -27.87
N PRO A 313 37.02 33.62 -29.08
CA PRO A 313 36.39 33.13 -30.32
C PRO A 313 36.60 31.62 -30.54
N ALA A 314 37.59 31.00 -29.89
CA ALA A 314 37.87 29.57 -30.01
C ALA A 314 36.76 28.66 -29.43
N ILE A 315 35.99 29.16 -28.45
CA ILE A 315 34.88 28.41 -27.85
C ILE A 315 33.58 28.54 -28.64
N ASN A 316 33.55 29.33 -29.73
CA ASN A 316 32.36 29.50 -30.55
C ASN A 316 31.96 28.20 -31.23
N GLY A 317 30.69 27.82 -31.16
CA GLY A 317 30.18 26.63 -31.83
C GLY A 317 29.00 25.99 -31.12
N TYR A 318 28.58 24.84 -31.64
CA TYR A 318 27.48 24.07 -31.08
C TYR A 318 27.99 23.01 -30.10
N TYR A 319 27.52 23.10 -28.87
CA TYR A 319 27.74 22.14 -27.81
C TYR A 319 26.49 21.29 -27.66
N ARG A 320 26.66 19.97 -27.64
CA ARG A 320 25.57 19.01 -27.56
C ARG A 320 25.62 18.29 -26.22
N CYS A 321 24.52 18.32 -25.50
CA CYS A 321 24.27 17.40 -24.40
C CYS A 321 23.56 16.16 -24.94
N GLU A 322 24.07 14.97 -24.59
CA GLU A 322 23.40 13.69 -24.77
C GLU A 322 23.02 13.13 -23.41
N ALA A 323 21.71 12.99 -23.17
CA ALA A 323 21.15 12.28 -22.04
C ALA A 323 20.79 10.86 -22.47
N SER A 324 21.30 9.84 -21.77
CA SER A 324 21.11 8.44 -22.14
C SER A 324 20.78 7.56 -20.93
N ASN A 325 19.85 6.62 -21.09
CA ASN A 325 19.60 5.54 -20.13
C ASN A 325 19.38 4.21 -20.87
N VAL A 326 19.05 3.14 -20.13
CA VAL A 326 18.86 1.80 -20.73
C VAL A 326 17.70 1.72 -21.72
N HIS A 327 16.77 2.68 -21.72
CA HIS A 327 15.60 2.72 -22.59
C HIS A 327 15.77 3.65 -23.80
N GLY A 328 16.84 4.44 -23.86
CA GLY A 328 17.11 5.29 -25.02
C GLY A 328 17.98 6.51 -24.71
N ARG A 329 18.02 7.44 -25.65
CA ARG A 329 18.78 8.68 -25.56
C ARG A 329 18.05 9.84 -26.23
N GLU A 330 18.27 11.05 -25.72
CA GLU A 330 17.78 12.29 -26.30
C GLU A 330 18.88 13.37 -26.22
N LEU A 331 18.87 14.29 -27.19
CA LEU A 331 19.93 15.27 -27.42
C LEU A 331 19.39 16.70 -27.27
N ALA A 332 20.22 17.62 -26.79
CA ALA A 332 19.97 19.05 -26.83
C ALA A 332 21.22 19.80 -27.28
N ASP A 333 21.04 20.88 -28.04
CA ASP A 333 22.13 21.68 -28.61
C ASP A 333 22.13 23.11 -28.01
N LEU A 334 23.32 23.62 -27.71
CA LEU A 334 23.61 24.97 -27.20
C LEU A 334 24.55 25.66 -28.19
N LEU A 335 24.14 26.82 -28.71
CA LEU A 335 25.01 27.67 -29.52
C LEU A 335 25.76 28.66 -28.62
N MET A 336 27.08 28.54 -28.57
CA MET A 336 27.95 29.52 -27.92
C MET A 336 28.54 30.48 -28.95
N HIS A 337 28.39 31.78 -28.71
CA HIS A 337 28.95 32.82 -29.57
C HIS A 337 29.47 34.00 -28.74
N VAL A 338 30.79 34.13 -28.70
CA VAL A 338 31.49 35.24 -28.05
C VAL A 338 31.71 36.35 -29.06
N VAL A 339 31.13 37.52 -28.79
CA VAL A 339 31.38 38.76 -29.54
C VAL A 339 32.55 39.47 -28.88
N LEU A 340 33.67 39.62 -29.60
CA LEU A 340 34.71 40.54 -29.19
C LEU A 340 34.25 41.95 -29.59
N GLU A 341 33.89 42.77 -28.61
CA GLU A 341 33.78 44.22 -28.82
C GLU A 341 35.17 44.74 -29.20
N ARG A 342 35.47 44.73 -30.50
CA ARG A 342 36.65 45.42 -31.00
C ARG A 342 36.44 46.89 -30.68
N TYR A 343 37.44 47.51 -30.02
CA TYR A 343 37.55 48.96 -29.79
C TYR A 343 37.67 49.78 -31.10
N VAL A 344 36.97 49.39 -32.17
CA VAL A 344 36.90 50.11 -33.44
C VAL A 344 36.42 51.54 -33.18
N SER A 345 35.50 51.72 -32.23
CA SER A 345 35.04 53.03 -31.76
C SER A 345 36.20 53.90 -31.25
N CYS A 346 37.13 53.35 -30.45
CA CYS A 346 38.29 54.10 -29.95
C CYS A 346 39.31 54.40 -31.06
N TRP A 347 39.54 53.45 -31.98
CA TRP A 347 40.44 53.67 -33.12
C TRP A 347 39.88 54.68 -34.13
N ILE A 348 38.57 54.71 -34.34
CA ILE A 348 37.89 55.72 -35.17
C ILE A 348 38.01 57.09 -34.50
N LEU A 349 37.73 57.19 -33.19
CA LEU A 349 37.88 58.45 -32.45
C LEU A 349 39.32 58.95 -32.48
N PHE A 350 40.31 58.06 -32.31
CA PHE A 350 41.73 58.42 -32.41
C PHE A 350 42.10 58.90 -33.81
N SER A 351 41.60 58.24 -34.86
CA SER A 351 41.85 58.62 -36.25
C SER A 351 41.22 59.97 -36.60
N ILE A 352 39.99 60.23 -36.15
CA ILE A 352 39.31 61.53 -36.31
C ILE A 352 40.08 62.64 -35.58
N LEU A 353 40.51 62.37 -34.34
CA LEU A 353 41.28 63.33 -33.54
C LEU A 353 42.62 63.66 -34.21
N LEU A 354 43.28 62.64 -34.78
CA LEU A 354 44.55 62.81 -35.50
C LEU A 354 44.35 63.66 -36.78
N ILE A 355 43.29 63.41 -37.55
CA ILE A 355 42.96 64.21 -38.75
C ILE A 355 42.66 65.66 -38.37
N LEU A 356 41.87 65.89 -37.31
CA LEU A 356 41.58 67.24 -36.81
C LEU A 356 42.85 67.99 -36.40
N ASN A 357 43.77 67.32 -35.68
CA ASN A 357 45.04 67.92 -35.29
C ASN A 357 45.89 68.29 -36.51
N VAL A 358 45.99 67.41 -37.51
CA VAL A 358 46.71 67.71 -38.76
C VAL A 358 46.07 68.88 -39.50
N LEU A 359 44.74 68.95 -39.54
CA LEU A 359 44.02 70.06 -40.19
C LEU A 359 44.27 71.40 -39.50
N VAL A 360 44.30 71.42 -38.16
CA VAL A 360 44.65 72.61 -37.36
C VAL A 360 46.09 73.04 -37.65
N VAL A 361 47.03 72.10 -37.71
CA VAL A 361 48.44 72.40 -38.04
C VAL A 361 48.56 73.00 -39.43
N VAL A 362 47.90 72.41 -40.45
CA VAL A 362 47.91 72.93 -41.82
C VAL A 362 47.28 74.32 -41.90
N LEU A 363 46.15 74.55 -41.21
CA LEU A 363 45.51 75.86 -41.16
C LEU A 363 46.40 76.92 -40.50
N CYS A 364 47.12 76.57 -39.43
CA CYS A 364 48.10 77.43 -38.77
C CYS A 364 49.32 77.76 -39.65
N PHE A 365 49.78 76.84 -40.50
CA PHE A 365 50.85 77.10 -41.46
C PHE A 365 50.41 77.94 -42.65
N LYS A 366 49.19 77.70 -43.17
CA LYS A 366 48.69 78.37 -44.39
C LYS A 366 48.11 79.76 -44.14
N TYR A 367 47.62 80.04 -42.93
CA TYR A 367 47.01 81.31 -42.55
C TYR A 367 47.66 81.90 -41.28
N PRO A 368 48.62 82.84 -41.40
CA PRO A 368 49.37 83.36 -40.25
C PRO A 368 48.49 84.13 -39.24
N LYS A 369 47.35 84.68 -39.67
CA LYS A 369 46.35 85.31 -38.77
C LYS A 369 45.64 84.30 -37.86
N VAL A 370 45.50 83.04 -38.28
CA VAL A 370 44.89 81.96 -37.48
C VAL A 370 45.87 81.45 -36.43
N ARG A 371 47.17 81.43 -36.76
CA ARG A 371 48.26 81.08 -35.83
C ARG A 371 48.32 81.99 -34.60
N GLN A 372 48.15 83.31 -34.77
CA GLN A 372 48.11 84.27 -33.65
C GLN A 372 46.90 84.01 -32.73
N ARG A 373 45.70 83.82 -33.29
CA ARG A 373 44.50 83.52 -32.49
C ARG A 373 44.58 82.21 -31.72
N PHE A 374 45.17 81.16 -32.30
CA PHE A 374 45.38 79.89 -31.57
C PHE A 374 46.44 80.01 -30.47
N ALA A 375 47.48 80.82 -30.66
CA ALA A 375 48.47 81.10 -29.62
C ALA A 375 47.87 81.87 -28.44
N ASP A 376 46.99 82.86 -28.71
CA ASP A 376 46.28 83.62 -27.68
C ASP A 376 45.34 82.72 -26.84
N ILE A 377 44.65 81.75 -27.48
CA ILE A 377 43.77 80.78 -26.79
C ILE A 377 44.59 79.80 -25.91
N LEU A 378 45.76 79.35 -26.38
CA LEU A 378 46.63 78.47 -25.60
C LEU A 378 47.31 79.21 -24.43
N GLN A 379 47.64 80.49 -24.58
CA GLN A 379 48.08 81.34 -23.47
C GLN A 379 46.95 81.53 -22.44
N GLY A 380 45.72 81.81 -22.89
CA GLY A 380 44.56 81.93 -22.00
C GLY A 380 44.26 80.65 -21.19
N GLN A 381 44.47 79.46 -21.75
CA GLN A 381 44.38 78.20 -21.00
C GLN A 381 45.55 77.96 -20.04
N ARG A 382 46.77 78.38 -20.41
CA ARG A 382 47.94 78.25 -19.54
C ARG A 382 47.81 79.17 -18.31
N ASP A 383 47.22 80.35 -18.48
CA ASP A 383 47.00 81.31 -17.40
C ASP A 383 45.90 80.86 -16.44
N THR A 384 44.81 80.24 -16.95
CA THR A 384 43.77 79.64 -16.10
C THR A 384 44.26 78.40 -15.35
N THR A 385 45.15 77.59 -15.93
CA THR A 385 45.71 76.41 -15.25
C THR A 385 46.75 76.81 -14.20
N THR A 386 47.49 77.90 -14.44
CA THR A 386 48.45 78.48 -13.48
C THR A 386 47.72 79.16 -12.33
N SER A 387 46.64 79.90 -12.60
CA SER A 387 45.77 80.49 -11.58
C SER A 387 45.07 79.44 -10.70
N ARG A 388 44.76 78.25 -11.23
CA ARG A 388 44.21 77.13 -10.45
C ARG A 388 45.25 76.46 -9.56
N ARG A 389 46.53 76.48 -9.95
CA ARG A 389 47.63 75.97 -9.12
C ARG A 389 47.98 76.95 -7.99
N THR A 390 48.05 78.25 -8.27
CA THR A 390 48.27 79.26 -7.22
C THR A 390 47.09 79.36 -6.23
N ALA A 391 45.84 79.24 -6.70
CA ALA A 391 44.68 79.18 -5.79
C ALA A 391 44.65 77.93 -4.90
N GLN A 392 45.34 76.85 -5.29
CA GLN A 392 45.44 75.62 -4.50
C GLN A 392 46.66 75.61 -3.57
N GLU A 393 47.65 76.48 -3.80
CA GLU A 393 48.77 76.74 -2.87
C GLU A 393 48.37 77.73 -1.76
N ASP A 394 47.52 78.72 -2.04
CA ASP A 394 47.01 79.66 -1.02
C ASP A 394 45.99 79.03 -0.03
N GLU A 395 45.38 77.89 -0.38
CA GLU A 395 44.45 77.15 0.51
C GLU A 395 45.19 76.21 1.49
N VAL A 396 46.50 75.98 1.30
CA VAL A 396 47.32 75.10 2.16
C VAL A 396 48.10 75.88 3.24
N GLU A 397 48.23 77.21 3.11
CA GLU A 397 48.93 78.06 4.09
C GLU A 397 48.00 78.71 5.15
N SER A 398 46.70 78.35 5.18
CA SER A 398 45.71 78.86 6.14
C SER A 398 44.97 77.81 6.98
N LEU A 399 45.55 76.60 7.13
CA LEU A 399 45.08 75.53 8.02
C LEU A 399 46.15 75.08 9.01
#